data_AF-A0A7X8RXP2-F1
#
_entry.id   AF-A0A7X8RXP2-F1
#
_cell.length_a   1.000
_cell.length_b   1.000
_cell.length_c   1.000
_cell.angle_alpha   90.00
_cell.angle_beta   90.00
_cell.angle_gamma   90.00
#
_symmetry.space_group_name_H-M   'P 1'
#
loop_
_entity.id
_entity.type
_entity.pdbx_description
1 polymer ?
#
loop_
_entity_poly.entity_id
_entity_poly.type
_entity_poly.pdbx_seq_one_letter_code
_entity_poly.pdbx_strand_id
1 'polypeptide(L)'
;MLTSLSIRNVVLIEALDLSFASGLGVLTGETGAGKSILLDALGLILGDRADSGLVRSGEDQASVTATFEFDRMPAAIRAALNEAEIEVEPGEPLIIKRRVRADGGSKAFINDQPVGVALLRELARSLVELHGQHDDRGLVNARGHRALLDRYAGADAAGINAAWTKWRKAEDALHSARAAVSRAAEEQDLLLAHLAELTALAPVIGEEDELAGQRADMQKGERLSGDLVELQRLWEGSDSALATLRSAARRLDRIATEHPLLAEALEALDRAVIEASEAEDKLARAAEALAHDPALLDRIETRLFNLRAAARKHGCTVDELPHKITEMRSALDAIEGGEAQIAGLERTAREAALDYQAKAETLSVQRAEAARRLDKAVAAELAPLKLDAAKFHTAILRLPEDRWGAGGIDAVEFLISTNPGADFAPLGKIASGGELSRFILALKVALAEEGGAATIIFDEIDRGVGGAVASAIGDRLSRLASGGQLLAVTHSPQVAARGDRHYMIAKSSEGTVTRTSVSLLDDAARKEEIARMLSGAEVTAEARAQADRLLERA
;
A
#
# COMPACT_ATOMS: atom_id res chain seq x y z
N MET A 1 -0.32 4.04 -25.35
CA MET A 1 0.72 3.77 -26.36
C MET A 1 1.75 4.88 -26.32
N LEU A 2 2.98 4.60 -26.74
CA LEU A 2 4.03 5.60 -26.92
C LEU A 2 3.69 6.49 -28.11
N THR A 3 3.63 7.80 -27.94
CA THR A 3 3.31 8.76 -29.01
C THR A 3 4.52 9.58 -29.42
N SER A 4 5.43 9.89 -28.50
CA SER A 4 6.67 10.59 -28.83
C SER A 4 7.87 10.16 -28.00
N LEU A 5 9.06 10.27 -28.59
CA LEU A 5 10.36 10.12 -27.93
C LEU A 5 11.28 11.25 -28.36
N SER A 6 11.73 12.04 -27.38
CA SER A 6 12.67 13.13 -27.55
C SER A 6 13.98 12.80 -26.84
N ILE A 7 15.08 12.77 -27.57
CA ILE A 7 16.42 12.45 -27.08
C ILE A 7 17.31 13.67 -27.28
N ARG A 8 18.09 14.03 -26.26
CA ARG A 8 19.10 15.09 -26.32
C ARG A 8 20.41 14.58 -25.72
N ASN A 9 21.51 14.78 -26.44
CA ASN A 9 22.87 14.52 -26.00
C ASN A 9 23.13 13.10 -25.47
N VAL A 10 22.54 12.07 -26.10
CA VAL A 10 22.77 10.65 -25.76
C VAL A 10 23.72 10.03 -26.77
N VAL A 11 24.93 9.65 -26.34
CA VAL A 11 25.96 9.00 -27.16
C VAL A 11 26.18 9.72 -28.51
N LEU A 12 25.69 9.17 -29.63
CA LEU A 12 25.84 9.74 -30.97
C LEU A 12 24.69 10.69 -31.39
N ILE A 13 23.66 10.83 -30.55
CA ILE A 13 22.48 11.66 -30.81
C ILE A 13 22.64 13.01 -30.10
N GLU A 14 22.70 14.08 -30.88
CA GLU A 14 22.67 15.46 -30.39
C GLU A 14 21.22 15.87 -30.07
N ALA A 15 20.33 15.77 -31.06
CA ALA A 15 18.90 15.95 -30.89
C ALA A 15 18.15 14.98 -31.82
N LEU A 16 17.11 14.35 -31.28
CA LEU A 16 16.18 13.52 -32.03
C LEU A 16 14.78 13.68 -31.45
N ASP A 17 13.80 13.87 -32.32
CA ASP A 17 12.38 13.87 -31.97
C ASP A 17 11.66 12.89 -32.89
N LEU A 18 11.06 11.87 -32.30
CA LEU A 18 10.32 10.83 -33.00
C LEU A 18 8.86 10.84 -32.58
N SER A 19 7.99 10.70 -33.56
CA SER A 19 6.56 10.49 -33.37
C SER A 19 6.18 9.08 -33.78
N PHE A 20 5.46 8.37 -32.92
CA PHE A 20 5.00 7.01 -33.15
C PHE A 20 3.49 6.98 -33.35
N ALA A 21 2.99 5.87 -33.89
CA ALA A 21 1.56 5.59 -34.00
C ALA A 21 1.28 4.12 -33.70
N SER A 22 0.01 3.77 -33.61
CA SER A 22 -0.46 2.39 -33.52
C SER A 22 -0.08 1.55 -34.74
N GLY A 23 -0.22 0.23 -34.62
CA GLY A 23 0.18 -0.72 -35.66
C GLY A 23 1.66 -1.09 -35.58
N LEU A 24 2.19 -1.60 -36.68
CA LEU A 24 3.55 -2.11 -36.77
C LEU A 24 4.52 -1.04 -37.24
N GLY A 25 5.31 -0.47 -36.34
CA GLY A 25 6.48 0.34 -36.69
C GLY A 25 7.71 -0.54 -36.89
N VAL A 26 8.44 -0.34 -37.98
CA VAL A 26 9.71 -1.05 -38.25
C VAL A 26 10.88 -0.06 -38.23
N LEU A 27 11.97 -0.45 -37.57
CA LEU A 27 13.20 0.34 -37.49
C LEU A 27 14.35 -0.38 -38.22
N THR A 28 14.81 0.21 -39.33
CA THR A 28 15.92 -0.31 -40.16
C THR A 28 17.13 0.63 -40.14
N GLY A 29 18.19 0.31 -40.89
CA GLY A 29 19.43 1.09 -40.96
C GLY A 29 20.64 0.38 -40.37
N GLU A 30 21.75 1.12 -40.24
CA GLU A 30 23.07 0.55 -39.85
C GLU A 30 23.05 -0.17 -38.50
N THR A 31 23.59 -1.38 -38.50
CA THR A 31 23.69 -2.26 -37.33
C THR A 31 24.64 -1.70 -36.26
N GLY A 32 24.28 -1.88 -34.98
CA GLY A 32 25.21 -1.90 -33.86
C GLY A 32 25.37 -0.63 -33.01
N ALA A 33 24.94 0.55 -33.46
CA ALA A 33 25.02 1.77 -32.63
C ALA A 33 23.71 2.56 -32.56
N GLY A 34 23.08 2.91 -33.69
CA GLY A 34 21.90 3.78 -33.66
C GLY A 34 20.65 3.11 -33.07
N LYS A 35 20.43 1.82 -33.35
CA LYS A 35 19.31 1.03 -32.82
C LYS A 35 19.43 0.80 -31.32
N SER A 36 20.61 0.36 -30.87
CA SER A 36 20.90 0.16 -29.45
C SER A 36 20.75 1.47 -28.66
N ILE A 37 21.24 2.61 -29.18
CA ILE A 37 21.06 3.92 -28.53
C ILE A 37 19.58 4.28 -28.34
N LEU A 38 18.69 3.96 -29.28
CA LEU A 38 17.24 4.20 -29.11
C LEU A 38 16.64 3.32 -28.02
N LEU A 39 17.03 2.05 -27.97
CA LEU A 39 16.57 1.13 -26.94
C LEU A 39 17.13 1.49 -25.56
N ASP A 40 18.40 1.90 -25.48
CA ASP A 40 19.03 2.42 -24.26
C ASP A 40 18.32 3.69 -23.75
N ALA A 41 17.95 4.59 -24.68
CA ALA A 41 17.18 5.79 -24.34
C ALA A 41 15.79 5.45 -23.81
N LEU A 42 15.10 4.46 -24.39
CA LEU A 42 13.84 3.95 -23.85
C LEU A 42 14.06 3.26 -22.49
N GLY A 43 15.13 2.49 -22.31
CA GLY A 43 15.50 1.89 -21.04
C GLY A 43 15.63 2.93 -19.92
N LEU A 44 16.22 4.09 -20.20
CA LEU A 44 16.29 5.22 -19.26
C LEU A 44 14.90 5.72 -18.81
N ILE A 45 13.91 5.71 -19.70
CA ILE A 45 12.51 6.05 -19.37
C ILE A 45 11.86 4.95 -18.53
N LEU A 46 12.19 3.69 -18.79
CA LEU A 46 11.67 2.52 -18.08
C LEU A 46 12.36 2.28 -16.72
N GLY A 47 13.33 3.11 -16.35
CA GLY A 47 13.98 3.07 -15.05
C GLY A 47 15.23 2.19 -14.99
N ASP A 48 15.83 1.88 -16.14
CA ASP A 48 17.12 1.21 -16.21
C ASP A 48 18.21 2.03 -15.52
N ARG A 49 19.33 1.38 -15.22
CA ARG A 49 20.46 2.03 -14.58
C ARG A 49 20.98 3.15 -15.49
N ALA A 50 20.97 4.37 -14.98
CA ALA A 50 21.58 5.50 -15.65
C ALA A 50 23.11 5.33 -15.62
N ASP A 51 23.71 5.16 -16.80
CA ASP A 51 25.16 5.15 -17.00
C ASP A 51 25.59 6.54 -17.51
N SER A 52 26.62 7.13 -16.89
CA SER A 52 27.20 8.39 -17.36
C SER A 52 27.87 8.24 -18.73
N GLY A 53 28.24 7.01 -19.12
CA GLY A 53 28.71 6.69 -20.47
C GLY A 53 27.68 6.92 -21.58
N LEU A 54 26.39 7.07 -21.22
CA LEU A 54 25.34 7.46 -22.17
C LEU A 54 25.37 8.96 -22.51
N VAL A 55 26.05 9.79 -21.71
CA VAL A 55 26.17 11.22 -21.99
C VAL A 55 27.14 11.42 -23.17
N ARG A 56 26.68 12.17 -24.18
CA ARG A 56 27.50 12.51 -25.34
C ARG A 56 28.80 13.19 -24.91
N SER A 57 29.91 12.79 -25.52
CA SER A 57 31.23 13.38 -25.23
C SER A 57 31.23 14.89 -25.47
N GLY A 58 31.72 15.65 -24.49
CA GLY A 58 31.73 17.11 -24.52
C GLY A 58 30.48 17.79 -23.93
N GLU A 59 29.46 17.02 -23.56
CA GLU A 59 28.22 17.54 -22.95
C GLU A 59 28.17 17.25 -21.45
N ASP A 60 27.57 18.17 -20.67
CA ASP A 60 27.44 18.02 -19.22
C ASP A 60 26.30 17.07 -18.82
N GLN A 61 25.31 16.90 -19.70
CA GLN A 61 24.10 16.12 -19.43
C GLN A 61 23.44 15.59 -20.70
N ALA A 62 22.72 14.48 -20.53
CA ALA A 62 21.80 13.90 -21.49
C ALA A 62 20.36 13.94 -20.95
N SER A 63 19.37 13.99 -21.84
CA SER A 63 17.96 13.88 -21.45
C SER A 63 17.16 13.07 -22.45
N VAL A 64 16.26 12.23 -21.94
CA VAL A 64 15.26 11.51 -22.71
C VAL A 64 13.88 11.88 -22.18
N THR A 65 12.94 12.15 -23.06
CA THR A 65 11.52 12.39 -22.73
C THR A 65 10.67 11.48 -23.59
N ALA A 66 9.76 10.72 -22.99
CA ALA A 66 8.77 9.92 -23.69
C ALA A 66 7.36 10.33 -23.27
N THR A 67 6.46 10.34 -24.25
CA THR A 67 5.05 10.67 -24.02
C THR A 67 4.19 9.45 -24.29
N PHE A 68 3.29 9.13 -23.37
CA PHE A 68 2.35 8.03 -23.50
C PHE A 68 0.91 8.55 -23.40
N GLU A 69 0.07 8.11 -24.34
CA GLU A 69 -1.35 8.43 -24.36
C GLU A 69 -2.19 7.17 -24.19
N PHE A 70 -3.31 7.27 -23.48
CA PHE A 70 -4.20 6.15 -23.22
C PHE A 70 -5.65 6.58 -23.39
N ASP A 71 -6.44 5.81 -24.13
CA ASP A 71 -7.90 5.98 -24.16
C ASP A 71 -8.49 5.79 -22.75
N ARG A 72 -7.94 4.81 -22.03
CA ARG A 72 -8.20 4.58 -20.61
C ARG A 72 -6.91 4.16 -19.92
N MET A 73 -6.48 4.94 -18.93
CA MET A 73 -5.26 4.65 -18.19
C MET A 73 -5.35 3.28 -17.46
N PRO A 74 -4.36 2.39 -17.64
CA PRO A 74 -4.29 1.11 -16.95
C PRO A 74 -4.43 1.26 -15.43
N ALA A 75 -5.16 0.34 -14.79
CA ALA A 75 -5.41 0.42 -13.35
C ALA A 75 -4.13 0.37 -12.50
N ALA A 76 -3.12 -0.40 -12.94
CA ALA A 76 -1.82 -0.48 -12.28
C ALA A 76 -1.07 0.86 -12.33
N ILE A 77 -1.05 1.53 -13.49
CA ILE A 77 -0.44 2.87 -13.63
C ILE A 77 -1.15 3.87 -12.72
N ARG A 78 -2.49 3.91 -12.75
CA ARG A 78 -3.29 4.81 -11.91
C ARG A 78 -3.04 4.57 -10.42
N ALA A 79 -2.96 3.31 -9.98
CA ALA A 79 -2.69 2.99 -8.59
C ALA A 79 -1.31 3.48 -8.13
N ALA A 80 -0.27 3.21 -8.93
CA ALA A 80 1.10 3.63 -8.65
C ALA A 80 1.26 5.16 -8.64
N LEU A 81 0.58 5.87 -9.55
CA LEU A 81 0.57 7.34 -9.56
C LEU A 81 -0.15 7.90 -8.34
N ASN A 82 -1.30 7.35 -7.96
CA ASN A 82 -2.05 7.77 -6.77
C ASN A 82 -1.26 7.55 -5.47
N GLU A 83 -0.56 6.43 -5.34
CA GLU A 83 0.31 6.14 -4.19
C GLU A 83 1.49 7.12 -4.11
N ALA A 84 1.99 7.57 -5.27
CA ALA A 84 3.03 8.59 -5.37
C ALA A 84 2.49 10.04 -5.30
N GLU A 85 1.18 10.23 -5.10
CA GLU A 85 0.50 11.54 -5.08
C GLU A 85 0.69 12.35 -6.38
N ILE A 86 0.81 11.66 -7.52
CA ILE A 86 0.95 12.29 -8.84
C ILE A 86 -0.41 12.34 -9.52
N GLU A 87 -0.95 13.54 -9.66
CA GLU A 87 -2.19 13.80 -10.40
C GLU A 87 -1.93 13.84 -11.91
N VAL A 88 -2.74 13.11 -12.67
CA VAL A 88 -2.80 13.16 -14.14
C VAL A 88 -4.27 13.21 -14.53
N GLU A 89 -4.67 14.29 -15.21
CA GLU A 89 -6.06 14.50 -15.58
C GLU A 89 -6.54 13.48 -16.63
N PRO A 90 -7.84 13.11 -16.65
CA PRO A 90 -8.36 12.22 -17.69
C PRO A 90 -8.13 12.79 -19.10
N GLY A 91 -7.41 12.03 -19.93
CA GLY A 91 -7.06 12.44 -21.30
C GLY A 91 -5.76 13.25 -21.40
N GLU A 92 -5.12 13.59 -20.28
CA GLU A 92 -3.79 14.17 -20.29
C GLU A 92 -2.74 13.09 -20.61
N PRO A 93 -1.74 13.39 -21.47
CA PRO A 93 -0.65 12.46 -21.71
C PRO A 93 0.24 12.29 -20.47
N LEU A 94 0.75 11.07 -20.29
CA LEU A 94 1.79 10.78 -19.32
C LEU A 94 3.16 11.09 -19.92
N ILE A 95 3.84 12.12 -19.40
CA ILE A 95 5.13 12.57 -19.89
C ILE A 95 6.20 12.15 -18.88
N ILE A 96 7.08 11.25 -19.31
CA ILE A 96 8.18 10.76 -18.48
C ILE A 96 9.49 11.34 -19.01
N LYS A 97 10.28 11.93 -18.12
CA LYS A 97 11.57 12.52 -18.47
C LYS A 97 12.68 11.98 -17.56
N ARG A 98 13.76 11.51 -18.17
CA ARG A 98 14.98 11.09 -17.49
C ARG A 98 16.13 12.00 -17.87
N ARG A 99 16.87 12.52 -16.89
CA ARG A 99 18.07 13.32 -17.09
C ARG A 99 19.27 12.65 -16.42
N VAL A 100 20.38 12.55 -17.13
CA VAL A 100 21.63 11.94 -16.67
C VAL A 100 22.75 12.95 -16.84
N ARG A 101 23.58 13.13 -15.83
CA ARG A 101 24.74 14.03 -15.86
C ARG A 101 26.03 13.24 -16.03
N ALA A 102 27.03 13.89 -16.62
CA ALA A 102 28.36 13.30 -16.80
C ALA A 102 29.04 12.93 -15.46
N ASP A 103 28.68 13.63 -14.38
CA ASP A 103 29.13 13.36 -13.01
C ASP A 103 28.46 12.13 -12.34
N GLY A 104 27.55 11.45 -13.04
CA GLY A 104 26.82 10.29 -12.56
C GLY A 104 25.48 10.60 -11.89
N GLY A 105 25.14 11.88 -11.69
CA GLY A 105 23.84 12.28 -11.15
C GLY A 105 22.69 11.99 -12.13
N SER A 106 21.57 11.46 -11.65
CA SER A 106 20.37 11.25 -12.49
C SER A 106 19.09 11.68 -11.79
N LYS A 107 18.17 12.28 -12.54
CA LYS A 107 16.85 12.73 -12.08
C LYS A 107 15.77 12.20 -13.01
N ALA A 108 14.64 11.79 -12.43
CA ALA A 108 13.44 11.40 -13.17
C ALA A 108 12.30 12.38 -12.86
N PHE A 109 11.43 12.57 -13.84
CA PHE A 109 10.22 13.37 -13.73
C PHE A 109 9.05 12.66 -14.40
N ILE A 110 7.86 12.83 -13.84
CA ILE A 110 6.57 12.47 -14.44
C ILE A 110 5.71 13.74 -14.41
N ASN A 111 5.22 14.19 -15.57
CA ASN A 111 4.42 15.42 -15.73
C ASN A 111 5.04 16.60 -14.93
N ASP A 112 6.34 16.83 -15.15
CA ASP A 112 7.19 17.84 -14.49
C ASP A 112 7.42 17.71 -12.97
N GLN A 113 6.86 16.69 -12.33
CA GLN A 113 7.08 16.39 -10.92
C GLN A 113 8.28 15.45 -10.73
N PRO A 114 9.21 15.72 -9.80
CA PRO A 114 10.38 14.87 -9.56
C PRO A 114 9.99 13.54 -8.88
N VAL A 115 10.48 12.42 -9.41
CA VAL A 115 10.14 11.08 -8.90
C VAL A 115 11.36 10.19 -8.69
N GLY A 116 11.18 9.14 -7.88
CA GLY A 116 12.17 8.08 -7.72
C GLY A 116 12.23 7.13 -8.92
N VAL A 117 13.39 6.50 -9.13
CA VAL A 117 13.58 5.48 -10.20
C VAL A 117 12.71 4.25 -9.97
N ALA A 118 12.41 3.93 -8.71
CA ALA A 118 11.57 2.79 -8.36
C ALA A 118 10.17 2.91 -8.97
N LEU A 119 9.58 4.11 -8.94
CA LEU A 119 8.28 4.38 -9.56
C LEU A 119 8.34 4.20 -11.07
N LEU A 120 9.40 4.67 -11.74
CA LEU A 120 9.57 4.42 -13.18
C LEU A 120 9.57 2.92 -13.52
N ARG A 121 10.29 2.10 -12.74
CA ARG A 121 10.35 0.65 -12.94
C ARG A 121 9.01 -0.04 -12.68
N GLU A 122 8.23 0.49 -11.75
CA GLU A 122 6.88 -0.01 -11.48
C GLU A 122 5.95 0.26 -12.66
N LEU A 123 5.98 1.50 -13.18
CA LEU A 123 5.18 1.91 -14.33
C LEU A 123 5.62 1.21 -15.63
N ALA A 124 6.93 1.00 -15.82
CA ALA A 124 7.53 0.44 -17.03
C ALA A 124 6.83 -0.84 -17.52
N ARG A 125 6.49 -1.74 -16.59
CA ARG A 125 5.83 -3.03 -16.89
C ARG A 125 4.49 -2.91 -17.61
N SER A 126 3.82 -1.76 -17.46
CA SER A 126 2.54 -1.47 -18.11
C SER A 126 2.71 -0.55 -19.34
N LEU A 127 3.85 0.13 -19.48
CA LEU A 127 4.11 1.11 -20.53
C LEU A 127 4.71 0.46 -21.79
N VAL A 128 5.81 -0.26 -21.60
CA VAL A 128 6.58 -0.86 -22.69
C VAL A 128 7.06 -2.24 -22.27
N GLU A 129 6.84 -3.23 -23.13
CA GLU A 129 7.43 -4.56 -23.00
C GLU A 129 8.50 -4.74 -24.07
N LEU A 130 9.75 -4.96 -23.65
CA LEU A 130 10.90 -5.07 -24.54
C LEU A 130 11.40 -6.50 -24.57
N HIS A 131 11.44 -7.10 -25.77
CA HIS A 131 11.92 -8.44 -26.03
C HIS A 131 13.22 -8.38 -26.84
N GLY A 132 14.32 -8.83 -26.27
CA GLY A 132 15.65 -8.77 -26.89
C GLY A 132 16.78 -8.93 -25.87
N GLN A 133 17.94 -8.31 -26.13
CA GLN A 133 19.10 -8.37 -25.21
C GLN A 133 18.86 -7.60 -23.90
N HIS A 134 17.92 -6.64 -23.91
CA HIS A 134 17.55 -5.78 -22.78
C HIS A 134 16.23 -6.24 -22.11
N ASP A 135 15.82 -7.51 -22.28
CA ASP A 135 14.54 -8.02 -21.75
C ASP A 135 14.55 -8.12 -20.22
N ASP A 136 13.85 -7.20 -19.58
CA ASP A 136 13.57 -7.21 -18.14
C ASP A 136 12.35 -8.10 -17.80
N ARG A 137 12.47 -9.39 -18.14
CA ARG A 137 11.77 -10.56 -17.56
C ARG A 137 10.25 -10.43 -17.40
N GLY A 138 9.55 -10.07 -18.48
CA GLY A 138 8.08 -10.13 -18.57
C GLY A 138 7.55 -11.57 -18.58
N LEU A 139 7.46 -12.17 -19.77
CA LEU A 139 6.96 -13.54 -19.97
C LEU A 139 7.90 -14.64 -19.47
N VAL A 140 9.18 -14.33 -19.21
CA VAL A 140 10.14 -15.29 -18.64
C VAL A 140 9.83 -15.59 -17.16
N ASN A 141 9.10 -14.70 -16.47
CA ASN A 141 8.77 -14.86 -15.07
C ASN A 141 7.48 -15.65 -14.86
N ALA A 142 7.58 -16.80 -14.19
CA ALA A 142 6.45 -17.69 -13.90
C ALA A 142 5.30 -17.03 -13.12
N ARG A 143 5.58 -15.97 -12.35
CA ARG A 143 4.54 -15.25 -11.58
C ARG A 143 3.38 -14.75 -12.43
N GLY A 144 3.61 -14.44 -13.72
CA GLY A 144 2.58 -13.94 -14.62
C GLY A 144 1.80 -15.03 -15.37
N HIS A 145 2.32 -16.26 -15.47
CA HIS A 145 1.79 -17.30 -16.36
C HIS A 145 0.36 -17.70 -16.01
N ARG A 146 0.05 -17.79 -14.71
CA ARG A 146 -1.30 -18.08 -14.23
C ARG A 146 -2.31 -17.05 -14.72
N ALA A 147 -2.00 -15.77 -14.58
CA ALA A 147 -2.91 -14.69 -14.98
C ALA A 147 -3.14 -14.67 -16.51
N LEU A 148 -2.11 -15.02 -17.29
CA LEU A 148 -2.22 -15.16 -18.75
C LEU A 148 -3.11 -16.34 -19.13
N LEU A 149 -2.92 -17.50 -18.48
CA LEU A 149 -3.75 -18.67 -18.72
C LEU A 149 -5.20 -18.42 -18.30
N ASP A 150 -5.44 -17.79 -17.15
CA ASP A 150 -6.78 -17.46 -16.67
C ASP A 150 -7.50 -16.54 -17.66
N ARG A 151 -6.79 -15.56 -18.24
CA ARG A 151 -7.35 -14.69 -19.29
C ARG A 151 -7.66 -15.44 -20.57
N TYR A 152 -6.74 -16.28 -21.03
CA TYR A 152 -6.94 -17.14 -22.20
C TYR A 152 -8.06 -18.18 -22.01
N ALA A 153 -8.33 -18.55 -20.76
CA ALA A 153 -9.44 -19.41 -20.36
C ALA A 153 -10.79 -18.66 -20.28
N GLY A 154 -10.78 -17.32 -20.19
CA GLY A 154 -11.96 -16.54 -19.82
C GLY A 154 -12.42 -16.82 -18.39
N ALA A 155 -11.48 -17.14 -17.49
CA ALA A 155 -11.76 -17.59 -16.13
C ALA A 155 -12.21 -16.44 -15.20
N ASP A 156 -13.10 -16.76 -14.26
CA ASP A 156 -13.56 -15.85 -13.21
C ASP A 156 -12.57 -15.78 -12.03
N ALA A 157 -11.40 -15.20 -12.28
CA ALA A 157 -10.39 -14.99 -11.23
C ALA A 157 -10.89 -14.09 -10.09
N ALA A 158 -11.80 -13.15 -10.38
CA ALA A 158 -12.38 -12.25 -9.39
C ALA A 158 -13.29 -12.99 -8.40
N GLY A 159 -14.13 -13.90 -8.90
CA GLY A 159 -14.99 -14.75 -8.09
C GLY A 159 -14.22 -15.68 -7.15
N ILE A 160 -13.07 -16.22 -7.60
CA ILE A 160 -12.17 -17.00 -6.73
C ILE A 160 -11.58 -16.14 -5.62
N ASN A 161 -11.07 -14.95 -5.96
CA ASN A 161 -10.52 -14.05 -4.96
C ASN A 161 -11.57 -13.68 -3.91
N ALA A 162 -12.79 -13.36 -4.33
CA ALA A 162 -13.89 -13.05 -3.41
C ALA A 162 -14.24 -14.24 -2.48
N ALA A 163 -14.28 -15.47 -3.02
CA ALA A 163 -14.52 -16.68 -2.22
C ALA A 163 -13.39 -16.93 -1.22
N TRP A 164 -12.12 -16.74 -1.64
CA TRP A 164 -10.95 -16.85 -0.77
C TRP A 164 -10.99 -15.82 0.37
N THR A 165 -11.23 -14.55 0.06
CA THR A 165 -11.35 -13.49 1.08
C THR A 165 -12.47 -13.80 2.07
N LYS A 166 -13.62 -14.29 1.60
CA LYS A 166 -14.74 -14.70 2.46
C LYS A 166 -14.34 -15.83 3.41
N TRP A 167 -13.67 -16.86 2.91
CA TRP A 167 -13.19 -17.99 3.71
C TRP A 167 -12.17 -17.54 4.75
N ARG A 168 -11.13 -16.78 4.35
CA ARG A 168 -10.11 -16.27 5.29
C ARG A 168 -10.70 -15.41 6.39
N LYS A 169 -11.63 -14.51 6.05
CA LYS A 169 -12.33 -13.68 7.04
C LYS A 169 -13.12 -14.52 8.04
N ALA A 170 -13.76 -15.61 7.60
CA ALA A 170 -14.49 -16.51 8.48
C ALA A 170 -13.56 -17.33 9.39
N GLU A 171 -12.41 -17.79 8.87
CA GLU A 171 -11.39 -18.47 9.68
C GLU A 171 -10.75 -17.55 10.72
N ASP A 172 -10.37 -16.32 10.34
CA ASP A 172 -9.77 -15.36 11.25
C ASP A 172 -10.74 -14.99 12.39
N ALA A 173 -12.04 -14.87 12.08
CA ALA A 173 -13.09 -14.65 13.07
C ALA A 173 -13.26 -15.84 14.02
N LEU A 174 -13.27 -17.07 13.48
CA LEU A 174 -13.33 -18.30 14.29
C LEU A 174 -12.12 -18.46 15.20
N HIS A 175 -10.92 -18.23 14.66
CA HIS A 175 -9.67 -18.31 15.42
C HIS A 175 -9.66 -17.29 16.56
N SER A 176 -10.07 -16.05 16.27
CA SER A 176 -10.16 -14.97 17.25
C SER A 176 -11.17 -15.29 18.36
N ALA A 177 -12.35 -15.85 18.02
CA ALA A 177 -13.36 -16.27 19.00
C ALA A 177 -12.85 -17.42 19.88
N ARG A 178 -12.21 -18.45 19.30
CA ARG A 178 -11.61 -19.56 20.07
C ARG A 178 -10.52 -19.08 21.02
N ALA A 179 -9.65 -18.16 20.58
CA ALA A 179 -8.62 -17.57 21.42
C ALA A 179 -9.19 -16.70 22.55
N ALA A 180 -10.32 -16.02 22.32
CA ALA A 180 -11.02 -15.27 23.37
C ALA A 180 -11.61 -16.21 24.43
N VAL A 181 -12.33 -17.26 24.01
CA VAL A 181 -12.94 -18.24 24.93
C VAL A 181 -11.87 -19.00 25.72
N SER A 182 -10.76 -19.42 25.09
CA SER A 182 -9.68 -20.13 25.79
C SER A 182 -9.04 -19.27 26.88
N ARG A 183 -8.71 -18.00 26.59
CA ARG A 183 -8.14 -17.07 27.59
C ARG A 183 -9.11 -16.81 28.73
N ALA A 184 -10.39 -16.59 28.40
CA ALA A 184 -11.40 -16.34 29.41
C ALA A 184 -11.65 -17.58 30.31
N ALA A 185 -11.58 -18.79 29.75
CA ALA A 185 -11.69 -20.04 30.50
C ALA A 185 -10.51 -20.28 31.46
N GLU A 186 -9.27 -19.96 31.04
CA GLU A 186 -8.08 -20.05 31.90
C GLU A 186 -8.15 -19.10 33.12
N GLU A 187 -8.82 -17.96 32.97
CA GLU A 187 -8.96 -16.94 34.02
C GLU A 187 -10.33 -16.97 34.72
N GLN A 188 -11.20 -17.93 34.41
CA GLN A 188 -12.60 -17.91 34.84
C GLN A 188 -12.76 -17.85 36.36
N ASP A 189 -12.07 -18.73 37.09
CA ASP A 189 -12.14 -18.78 38.56
C ASP A 189 -11.63 -17.48 39.19
N LEU A 190 -10.60 -16.88 38.60
CA LEU A 190 -10.03 -15.62 39.04
C LEU A 190 -10.98 -14.45 38.76
N LEU A 191 -11.60 -14.40 37.58
CA LEU A 191 -12.59 -13.40 37.19
C LEU A 191 -13.82 -13.47 38.09
N LEU A 192 -14.33 -14.67 38.41
CA LEU A 192 -15.43 -14.87 39.33
C LEU A 192 -15.09 -14.35 40.73
N ALA A 193 -13.90 -14.68 41.25
CA ALA A 193 -13.46 -14.22 42.56
C ALA A 193 -13.30 -12.69 42.62
N HIS A 194 -12.64 -12.09 41.64
CA HIS A 194 -12.44 -10.65 41.54
C HIS A 194 -13.75 -9.88 41.35
N LEU A 195 -14.65 -10.40 40.52
CA LEU A 195 -15.97 -9.79 40.31
C LEU A 195 -16.80 -9.83 41.60
N ALA A 196 -16.78 -10.95 42.34
CA ALA A 196 -17.48 -11.07 43.61
C ALA A 196 -16.97 -10.06 44.65
N GLU A 197 -15.65 -9.91 44.76
CA GLU A 197 -15.00 -8.93 45.63
C GLU A 197 -15.39 -7.48 45.28
N LEU A 198 -15.25 -7.09 44.01
CA LEU A 198 -15.58 -5.72 43.58
C LEU A 198 -17.09 -5.43 43.65
N THR A 199 -17.93 -6.42 43.37
CA THR A 199 -19.39 -6.30 43.51
C THR A 199 -19.78 -6.11 44.98
N ALA A 200 -19.14 -6.82 45.90
CA ALA A 200 -19.36 -6.63 47.34
C ALA A 200 -18.86 -5.27 47.84
N LEU A 201 -17.75 -4.76 47.27
CA LEU A 201 -17.23 -3.44 47.60
C LEU A 201 -18.13 -2.30 47.07
N ALA A 202 -18.80 -2.50 45.93
CA ALA A 202 -19.70 -1.53 45.28
C ALA A 202 -19.10 -0.11 45.22
N PRO A 203 -17.93 0.08 44.56
CA PRO A 203 -17.30 1.38 44.42
C PRO A 203 -18.13 2.31 43.55
N VAL A 204 -18.10 3.61 43.85
CA VAL A 204 -18.76 4.66 43.06
C VAL A 204 -17.72 5.66 42.55
N ILE A 205 -17.91 6.16 41.33
CA ILE A 205 -17.04 7.18 40.73
C ILE A 205 -17.12 8.47 41.58
N GLY A 206 -15.96 9.03 41.94
CA GLY A 206 -15.84 10.24 42.76
C GLY A 206 -15.93 10.01 44.28
N GLU A 207 -16.15 8.76 44.71
CA GLU A 207 -16.30 8.41 46.12
C GLU A 207 -15.01 8.66 46.92
N GLU A 208 -13.84 8.40 46.31
CA GLU A 208 -12.55 8.62 46.98
C GLU A 208 -12.33 10.10 47.34
N ASP A 209 -12.58 11.00 46.39
CA ASP A 209 -12.37 12.43 46.58
C ASP A 209 -13.33 13.00 47.62
N GLU A 210 -14.59 12.56 47.61
CA GLU A 210 -15.59 12.96 48.60
C GLU A 210 -15.17 12.53 50.01
N LEU A 211 -14.82 11.25 50.19
CA LEU A 211 -14.40 10.71 51.48
C LEU A 211 -13.07 11.32 51.96
N ALA A 212 -12.14 11.60 51.06
CA ALA A 212 -10.88 12.26 51.38
C ALA A 212 -11.10 13.70 51.88
N GLY A 213 -12.03 14.44 51.27
CA GLY A 213 -12.47 15.75 51.73
C GLY A 213 -13.07 15.70 53.14
N GLN A 214 -14.04 14.81 53.35
CA GLN A 214 -14.68 14.62 54.66
C GLN A 214 -13.67 14.24 55.75
N ARG A 215 -12.72 13.32 55.44
CA ARG A 215 -11.65 12.94 56.36
C ARG A 215 -10.79 14.14 56.76
N ALA A 216 -10.37 14.95 55.79
CA ALA A 216 -9.51 16.10 56.04
C ALA A 216 -10.20 17.13 56.95
N ASP A 217 -11.50 17.34 56.79
CA ASP A 217 -12.27 18.25 57.63
C ASP A 217 -12.48 17.69 59.05
N MET A 218 -12.78 16.39 59.18
CA MET A 218 -12.94 15.71 60.46
C MET A 218 -11.64 15.70 61.30
N GLN A 219 -10.47 15.56 60.66
CA GLN A 219 -9.16 15.64 61.29
C GLN A 219 -8.76 17.07 61.68
N LYS A 220 -9.31 18.10 61.03
CA LYS A 220 -9.17 19.49 61.49
C LYS A 220 -10.02 19.71 62.75
N GLY A 221 -11.24 19.19 62.77
CA GLY A 221 -12.12 19.20 63.94
C GLY A 221 -11.48 18.51 65.15
N GLU A 222 -10.87 17.34 64.97
CA GLU A 222 -10.15 16.62 66.03
C GLU A 222 -9.05 17.48 66.69
N ARG A 223 -8.22 18.12 65.86
CA ARG A 223 -7.10 18.96 66.33
C ARG A 223 -7.56 20.19 67.12
N LEU A 224 -8.69 20.77 66.74
CA LEU A 224 -9.23 21.99 67.34
C LEU A 224 -10.16 21.72 68.52
N SER A 225 -10.66 20.49 68.67
CA SER A 225 -11.64 20.10 69.69
C SER A 225 -11.16 20.42 71.11
N GLY A 226 -9.90 20.14 71.43
CA GLY A 226 -9.34 20.44 72.76
C GLY A 226 -9.33 21.94 73.09
N ASP A 227 -8.90 22.77 72.15
CA ASP A 227 -8.84 24.23 72.32
C ASP A 227 -10.25 24.85 72.36
N LEU A 228 -11.19 24.34 71.56
CA LEU A 228 -12.58 24.80 71.54
C LEU A 228 -13.31 24.48 72.85
N VAL A 229 -13.09 23.28 73.42
CA VAL A 229 -13.65 22.91 74.73
C VAL A 229 -13.10 23.82 75.83
N GLU A 230 -11.81 24.16 75.79
CA GLU A 230 -11.23 25.08 76.77
C GLU A 230 -11.73 26.52 76.58
N LEU A 231 -11.91 26.98 75.34
CA LEU A 231 -12.53 28.28 75.05
C LEU A 231 -13.98 28.33 75.53
N GLN A 232 -14.79 27.30 75.29
CA GLN A 232 -16.15 27.22 75.83
C GLN A 232 -16.15 27.33 77.36
N ARG A 233 -15.24 26.61 78.04
CA ARG A 233 -15.10 26.67 79.50
C ARG A 233 -14.77 28.08 80.03
N LEU A 234 -13.99 28.87 79.28
CA LEU A 234 -13.60 30.23 79.66
C LEU A 234 -14.72 31.26 79.45
N TRP A 235 -15.60 31.02 78.48
CA TRP A 235 -16.64 31.96 78.05
C TRP A 235 -18.02 31.65 78.65
N GLU A 236 -18.29 30.39 78.98
CA GLU A 236 -19.55 29.94 79.58
C GLU A 236 -19.52 29.97 81.12
N GLY A 237 -20.71 30.14 81.73
CA GLY A 237 -20.89 30.06 83.18
C GLY A 237 -20.94 31.41 83.92
N SER A 238 -21.24 31.36 85.21
CA SER A 238 -21.46 32.56 86.05
C SER A 238 -20.20 33.37 86.36
N ASP A 239 -19.03 32.74 86.22
CA ASP A 239 -17.72 33.33 86.50
C ASP A 239 -16.96 33.72 85.22
N SER A 240 -17.62 33.67 84.06
CA SER A 240 -16.98 33.99 82.79
C SER A 240 -16.58 35.47 82.69
N ALA A 241 -15.63 35.77 81.80
CA ALA A 241 -15.22 37.16 81.53
C ALA A 241 -16.43 38.03 81.14
N LEU A 242 -17.33 37.49 80.31
CA LEU A 242 -18.55 38.16 79.89
C LEU A 242 -19.55 38.34 81.04
N ALA A 243 -19.73 37.34 81.91
CA ALA A 243 -20.56 37.47 83.11
C ALA A 243 -20.02 38.55 84.06
N THR A 244 -18.70 38.64 84.20
CA THR A 244 -18.01 39.67 84.99
C THR A 244 -18.21 41.07 84.40
N LEU A 245 -18.08 41.22 83.07
CA LEU A 245 -18.34 42.49 82.38
C LEU A 245 -19.80 42.94 82.53
N ARG A 246 -20.77 42.02 82.37
CA ARG A 246 -22.20 42.29 82.59
C ARG A 246 -22.49 42.73 84.03
N SER A 247 -21.84 42.11 85.02
CA SER A 247 -21.95 42.49 86.43
C SER A 247 -21.37 43.88 86.71
N ALA A 248 -20.21 44.19 86.11
CA ALA A 248 -19.59 45.52 86.18
C ALA A 248 -20.48 46.59 85.54
N ALA A 249 -21.07 46.33 84.37
CA ALA A 249 -21.98 47.24 83.68
C ALA A 249 -23.20 47.58 84.54
N ARG A 250 -23.85 46.57 85.13
CA ARG A 250 -24.99 46.77 86.06
C ARG A 250 -24.63 47.54 87.33
N ARG A 251 -23.38 47.42 87.80
CA ARG A 251 -22.90 48.21 88.95
C ARG A 251 -22.66 49.66 88.56
N LEU A 252 -22.07 49.89 87.39
CA LEU A 252 -21.74 51.21 86.87
C LEU A 252 -22.99 51.99 86.44
N ASP A 253 -23.97 51.33 85.82
CA ASP A 253 -25.26 51.90 85.41
C ASP A 253 -25.98 52.62 86.57
N ARG A 254 -25.95 52.02 87.76
CA ARG A 254 -26.55 52.60 88.98
C ARG A 254 -25.93 53.92 89.44
N ILE A 255 -24.71 54.22 89.01
CA ILE A 255 -23.96 55.43 89.40
C ILE A 255 -23.58 56.31 88.20
N ALA A 256 -24.00 55.95 86.98
CA ALA A 256 -23.54 56.60 85.75
C ALA A 256 -24.01 58.05 85.63
N THR A 257 -25.16 58.39 86.21
CA THR A 257 -25.72 59.76 86.21
C THR A 257 -24.97 60.72 87.14
N GLU A 258 -24.11 60.20 88.02
CA GLU A 258 -23.38 61.01 89.00
C GLU A 258 -22.20 61.78 88.38
N HIS A 259 -21.66 61.33 87.23
CA HIS A 259 -20.54 62.01 86.56
C HIS A 259 -20.40 61.63 85.08
N PRO A 260 -20.09 62.57 84.15
CA PRO A 260 -19.93 62.28 82.72
C PRO A 260 -18.92 61.17 82.39
N LEU A 261 -17.76 61.15 83.07
CA LEU A 261 -16.77 60.07 82.91
C LEU A 261 -17.29 58.67 83.29
N LEU A 262 -18.28 58.57 84.20
CA LEU A 262 -18.90 57.29 84.54
C LEU A 262 -19.89 56.84 83.45
N ALA A 263 -20.59 57.79 82.82
CA ALA A 263 -21.42 57.53 81.65
C ALA A 263 -20.59 57.08 80.43
N GLU A 264 -19.46 57.75 80.16
CA GLU A 264 -18.52 57.34 79.11
C GLU A 264 -17.95 55.94 79.36
N ALA A 265 -17.62 55.62 80.62
CA ALA A 265 -17.16 54.29 81.01
C ALA A 265 -18.25 53.22 80.86
N LEU A 266 -19.51 53.55 81.14
CA LEU A 266 -20.65 52.65 80.94
C LEU A 266 -20.85 52.37 79.45
N GLU A 267 -20.87 53.40 78.60
CA GLU A 267 -20.97 53.22 77.14
C GLU A 267 -19.84 52.34 76.59
N ALA A 268 -18.62 52.51 77.09
CA ALA A 268 -17.49 51.66 76.70
C ALA A 268 -17.69 50.20 77.13
N LEU A 269 -18.23 49.98 78.33
CA LEU A 269 -18.47 48.66 78.87
C LEU A 269 -19.64 47.95 78.19
N ASP A 270 -20.71 48.67 77.83
CA ASP A 270 -21.84 48.13 77.07
C ASP A 270 -21.40 47.68 75.67
N ARG A 271 -20.57 48.48 74.98
CA ARG A 271 -19.96 48.06 73.71
C ARG A 271 -19.12 46.79 73.89
N ALA A 272 -18.32 46.70 74.95
CA ALA A 272 -17.53 45.51 75.24
C ALA A 272 -18.41 44.28 75.50
N VAL A 273 -19.54 44.42 76.21
CA VAL A 273 -20.50 43.33 76.45
C VAL A 273 -21.15 42.85 75.16
N ILE A 274 -21.49 43.76 74.24
CA ILE A 274 -22.07 43.40 72.93
C ILE A 274 -21.08 42.58 72.10
N GLU A 275 -19.87 43.09 71.90
CA GLU A 275 -18.83 42.41 71.11
C GLU A 275 -18.42 41.05 71.71
N ALA A 276 -18.32 40.99 73.04
CA ALA A 276 -18.01 39.75 73.75
C ALA A 276 -19.16 38.73 73.65
N SER A 277 -20.43 39.16 73.63
CA SER A 277 -21.56 38.25 73.39
C SER A 277 -21.55 37.71 71.95
N GLU A 278 -21.18 38.54 70.97
CA GLU A 278 -21.04 38.08 69.58
C GLU A 278 -19.89 37.06 69.42
N ALA A 279 -18.80 37.24 70.17
CA ALA A 279 -17.70 36.27 70.20
C ALA A 279 -18.14 34.91 70.82
N GLU A 280 -18.90 34.93 71.92
CA GLU A 280 -19.48 33.74 72.55
C GLU A 280 -20.37 32.97 71.55
N ASP A 281 -21.29 33.66 70.87
CA ASP A 281 -22.16 33.06 69.85
C ASP A 281 -21.37 32.45 68.68
N LYS A 282 -20.33 33.14 68.21
CA LYS A 282 -19.46 32.64 67.13
C LYS A 282 -18.65 31.41 67.56
N LEU A 283 -18.16 31.37 68.81
CA LEU A 283 -17.44 30.23 69.36
C LEU A 283 -18.36 29.01 69.52
N ALA A 284 -19.60 29.21 69.99
CA ALA A 284 -20.59 28.14 70.10
C ALA A 284 -20.91 27.53 68.71
N ARG A 285 -21.12 28.37 67.70
CA ARG A 285 -21.33 27.91 66.32
C ARG A 285 -20.11 27.21 65.73
N ALA A 286 -18.90 27.67 66.05
CA ALA A 286 -17.66 27.04 65.59
C ALA A 286 -17.48 25.65 66.22
N ALA A 287 -17.81 25.48 67.50
CA ALA A 287 -17.77 24.19 68.18
C ALA A 287 -18.76 23.17 67.60
N GLU A 288 -19.95 23.60 67.22
CA GLU A 288 -20.94 22.74 66.55
C GLU A 288 -20.49 22.36 65.12
N ALA A 289 -19.99 23.34 64.35
CA ALA A 289 -19.53 23.10 62.98
C ALA A 289 -18.26 22.24 62.89
N LEU A 290 -17.42 22.26 63.93
CA LEU A 290 -16.17 21.50 64.02
C LEU A 290 -16.31 20.25 64.90
N ALA A 291 -17.54 19.83 65.19
CA ALA A 291 -17.81 18.64 65.98
C ALA A 291 -17.16 17.39 65.35
N HIS A 292 -16.29 16.75 66.13
CA HIS A 292 -15.57 15.55 65.73
C HIS A 292 -16.35 14.29 66.15
N ASP A 293 -16.71 13.43 65.20
CA ASP A 293 -17.25 12.09 65.44
C ASP A 293 -16.16 11.02 65.15
N PRO A 294 -15.50 10.46 66.18
CA PRO A 294 -14.47 9.44 66.00
C PRO A 294 -14.96 8.19 65.27
N ALA A 295 -16.22 7.78 65.47
CA ALA A 295 -16.78 6.58 64.85
C ALA A 295 -17.12 6.80 63.38
N LEU A 296 -17.42 8.04 62.99
CA LEU A 296 -17.56 8.40 61.58
C LEU A 296 -16.19 8.48 60.89
N LEU A 297 -15.19 9.07 61.54
CA LEU A 297 -13.82 9.13 61.00
C LEU A 297 -13.27 7.73 60.71
N ASP A 298 -13.38 6.80 61.66
CA ASP A 298 -12.92 5.41 61.50
C ASP A 298 -13.61 4.69 60.34
N ARG A 299 -14.92 4.91 60.15
CA ARG A 299 -15.68 4.37 59.01
C ARG A 299 -15.19 4.93 57.67
N ILE A 300 -14.94 6.24 57.60
CA ILE A 300 -14.41 6.90 56.41
C ILE A 300 -13.00 6.37 56.07
N GLU A 301 -12.12 6.26 57.08
CA GLU A 301 -10.77 5.75 56.89
C GLU A 301 -10.76 4.28 56.44
N THR A 302 -11.62 3.45 57.04
CA THR A 302 -11.80 2.05 56.64
C THR A 302 -12.31 1.93 55.20
N ARG A 303 -13.30 2.75 54.81
CA ARG A 303 -13.84 2.76 53.45
C ARG A 303 -12.78 3.18 52.43
N LEU A 304 -12.05 4.26 52.69
CA LEU A 304 -10.92 4.72 51.85
C LEU A 304 -9.83 3.67 51.73
N PHE A 305 -9.49 2.98 52.82
CA PHE A 305 -8.51 1.91 52.81
C PHE A 305 -8.95 0.75 51.89
N ASN A 306 -10.21 0.31 52.00
CA ASN A 306 -10.74 -0.78 51.20
C ASN A 306 -10.79 -0.43 49.70
N LEU A 307 -11.24 0.78 49.35
CA LEU A 307 -11.28 1.27 47.96
C LEU A 307 -9.86 1.30 47.35
N ARG A 308 -8.89 1.89 48.06
CA ARG A 308 -7.50 1.97 47.60
C ARG A 308 -6.81 0.61 47.52
N ALA A 309 -7.14 -0.31 48.43
CA ALA A 309 -6.61 -1.66 48.40
C ALA A 309 -7.09 -2.41 47.14
N ALA A 310 -8.38 -2.31 46.81
CA ALA A 310 -8.94 -2.87 45.58
C ALA A 310 -8.34 -2.23 44.33
N ALA A 311 -8.25 -0.90 44.28
CA ALA A 311 -7.61 -0.16 43.18
C ALA A 311 -6.17 -0.66 42.91
N ARG A 312 -5.35 -0.80 43.97
CA ARG A 312 -4.00 -1.38 43.87
C ARG A 312 -4.00 -2.83 43.39
N LYS A 313 -4.91 -3.67 43.89
CA LYS A 313 -5.02 -5.09 43.50
C LYS A 313 -5.35 -5.24 42.01
N HIS A 314 -6.16 -4.34 41.46
CA HIS A 314 -6.56 -4.36 40.05
C HIS A 314 -5.74 -3.42 39.15
N GLY A 315 -4.71 -2.76 39.69
CA GLY A 315 -3.80 -1.90 38.93
C GLY A 315 -4.47 -0.69 38.28
N CYS A 316 -5.47 -0.09 38.94
CA CYS A 316 -6.26 1.02 38.42
C CYS A 316 -6.50 2.08 39.50
N THR A 317 -7.13 3.20 39.16
CA THR A 317 -7.63 4.18 40.13
C THR A 317 -8.96 3.72 40.75
N VAL A 318 -9.38 4.32 41.87
CA VAL A 318 -10.67 3.96 42.50
C VAL A 318 -11.84 4.21 41.54
N ASP A 319 -11.80 5.30 40.78
CA ASP A 319 -12.82 5.66 39.80
C ASP A 319 -12.92 4.70 38.61
N GLU A 320 -11.86 3.92 38.35
CA GLU A 320 -11.84 2.91 37.28
C GLU A 320 -12.40 1.55 37.72
N LEU A 321 -12.58 1.31 39.03
CA LEU A 321 -13.10 0.04 39.56
C LEU A 321 -14.48 -0.34 39.01
N PRO A 322 -15.46 0.58 38.87
CA PRO A 322 -16.75 0.26 38.23
C PRO A 322 -16.61 -0.20 36.77
N HIS A 323 -15.65 0.36 36.03
CA HIS A 323 -15.36 -0.08 34.67
C HIS A 323 -14.76 -1.50 34.66
N LYS A 324 -13.87 -1.82 35.61
CA LYS A 324 -13.34 -3.18 35.77
C LYS A 324 -14.41 -4.22 36.08
N ILE A 325 -15.42 -3.88 36.90
CA ILE A 325 -16.59 -4.75 37.12
C ILE A 325 -17.29 -5.08 35.79
N THR A 326 -17.50 -4.06 34.95
CA THR A 326 -18.19 -4.21 33.66
C THR A 326 -17.37 -5.04 32.66
N GLU A 327 -16.06 -4.83 32.62
CA GLU A 327 -15.12 -5.59 31.80
C GLU A 327 -15.09 -7.08 32.20
N MET A 328 -15.00 -7.37 33.50
CA MET A 328 -15.02 -8.75 34.02
C MET A 328 -16.34 -9.46 33.75
N ARG A 329 -17.49 -8.77 33.91
CA ARG A 329 -18.81 -9.33 33.54
C ARG A 329 -18.89 -9.67 32.07
N SER A 330 -18.47 -8.75 31.20
CA SER A 330 -18.49 -8.97 29.75
C SER A 330 -17.60 -10.15 29.33
N ALA A 331 -16.46 -10.33 30.01
CA ALA A 331 -15.58 -11.48 29.78
C ALA A 331 -16.24 -12.81 30.21
N LEU A 332 -16.95 -12.85 31.34
CA LEU A 332 -17.68 -14.04 31.80
C LEU A 332 -18.88 -14.37 30.90
N ASP A 333 -19.65 -13.37 30.47
CA ASP A 333 -20.78 -13.55 29.54
C ASP A 333 -20.30 -14.14 28.20
N ALA A 334 -19.09 -13.75 27.75
CA ALA A 334 -18.49 -14.29 26.53
C ALA A 334 -18.10 -15.78 26.66
N ILE A 335 -17.83 -16.28 27.88
CA ILE A 335 -17.61 -17.72 28.12
C ILE A 335 -18.94 -18.47 27.97
N GLU A 336 -20.00 -17.99 28.62
CA GLU A 336 -21.32 -18.64 28.62
C GLU A 336 -21.97 -18.65 27.22
N GLY A 337 -21.80 -17.58 26.43
CA GLY A 337 -22.29 -17.49 25.05
C GLY A 337 -21.33 -18.03 23.98
N GLY A 338 -20.09 -18.36 24.37
CA GLY A 338 -18.98 -18.63 23.45
C GLY A 338 -19.15 -19.90 22.62
N GLU A 339 -19.72 -20.97 23.19
CA GLU A 339 -19.89 -22.25 22.48
C GLU A 339 -20.86 -22.13 21.28
N ALA A 340 -22.01 -21.48 21.48
CA ALA A 340 -22.98 -21.28 20.41
C ALA A 340 -22.44 -20.34 19.31
N GLN A 341 -21.70 -19.31 19.70
CA GLN A 341 -21.02 -18.40 18.77
C GLN A 341 -19.95 -19.13 17.95
N ILE A 342 -19.09 -19.92 18.61
CA ILE A 342 -18.04 -20.72 17.95
C ILE A 342 -18.68 -21.71 16.98
N ALA A 343 -19.71 -22.44 17.38
CA ALA A 343 -20.42 -23.38 16.49
C ALA A 343 -21.01 -22.68 15.25
N GLY A 344 -21.53 -21.46 15.41
CA GLY A 344 -21.98 -20.62 14.30
C GLY A 344 -20.85 -20.21 13.35
N LEU A 345 -19.70 -19.79 13.90
CA LEU A 345 -18.51 -19.41 13.13
C LEU A 345 -17.86 -20.61 12.44
N GLU A 346 -17.82 -21.78 13.08
CA GLU A 346 -17.33 -23.03 12.49
C GLU A 346 -18.13 -23.43 11.25
N ARG A 347 -19.46 -23.38 11.34
CA ARG A 347 -20.34 -23.64 10.20
C ARG A 347 -20.10 -22.63 9.08
N THR A 348 -20.00 -21.34 9.41
CA THR A 348 -19.74 -20.28 8.43
C THR A 348 -18.39 -20.46 7.73
N ALA A 349 -17.33 -20.79 8.48
CA ALA A 349 -16.00 -21.04 7.93
C ALA A 349 -16.01 -22.29 7.02
N ARG A 350 -16.68 -23.36 7.44
CA ARG A 350 -16.81 -24.59 6.64
C ARG A 350 -17.60 -24.38 5.35
N GLU A 351 -18.71 -23.66 5.41
CA GLU A 351 -19.50 -23.31 4.21
C GLU A 351 -18.68 -22.45 3.23
N ALA A 352 -17.93 -21.48 3.73
CA ALA A 352 -17.06 -20.64 2.91
C ALA A 352 -15.88 -21.43 2.30
N ALA A 353 -15.29 -22.36 3.05
CA ALA A 353 -14.24 -23.26 2.56
C ALA A 353 -14.74 -24.16 1.42
N LEU A 354 -15.93 -24.75 1.58
CA LEU A 354 -16.55 -25.59 0.55
C LEU A 354 -16.90 -24.79 -0.72
N ASP A 355 -17.40 -23.55 -0.60
CA ASP A 355 -17.65 -22.66 -1.74
C ASP A 355 -16.34 -22.33 -2.49
N TYR A 356 -15.29 -21.96 -1.76
CA TYR A 356 -13.98 -21.71 -2.35
C TYR A 356 -13.43 -22.96 -3.06
N GLN A 357 -13.48 -24.12 -2.41
CA GLN A 357 -12.98 -25.37 -2.97
C GLN A 357 -13.72 -25.75 -4.26
N ALA A 358 -15.06 -25.67 -4.27
CA ALA A 358 -15.86 -26.00 -5.44
C ALA A 358 -15.53 -25.08 -6.64
N LYS A 359 -15.39 -23.78 -6.39
CA LYS A 359 -15.01 -22.81 -7.43
C LYS A 359 -13.57 -23.01 -7.89
N ALA A 360 -12.65 -23.30 -6.98
CA ALA A 360 -11.24 -23.51 -7.32
C ALA A 360 -11.02 -24.81 -8.12
N GLU A 361 -11.77 -25.88 -7.83
CA GLU A 361 -11.79 -27.11 -8.66
C GLU A 361 -12.31 -26.81 -10.06
N THR A 362 -13.39 -26.05 -10.16
CA THR A 362 -13.94 -25.61 -11.46
C THR A 362 -12.89 -24.82 -12.26
N LEU A 363 -12.17 -23.91 -11.60
CA LEU A 363 -11.08 -23.15 -12.22
C LEU A 363 -9.92 -24.05 -12.64
N SER A 364 -9.53 -25.04 -11.83
CA SER A 364 -8.46 -25.99 -12.16
C SER A 364 -8.78 -26.80 -13.43
N VAL A 365 -10.03 -27.26 -13.58
CA VAL A 365 -10.50 -27.93 -14.80
C VAL A 365 -10.44 -27.00 -16.01
N GLN A 366 -10.94 -25.76 -15.88
CA GLN A 366 -10.88 -24.75 -16.94
C GLN A 366 -9.44 -24.45 -17.36
N ARG A 367 -8.52 -24.34 -16.40
CA ARG A 367 -7.08 -24.16 -16.67
C ARG A 367 -6.51 -25.34 -17.44
N ALA A 368 -6.84 -26.58 -17.07
CA ALA A 368 -6.34 -27.77 -17.77
C ALA A 368 -6.86 -27.88 -19.22
N GLU A 369 -8.09 -27.43 -19.47
CA GLU A 369 -8.63 -27.30 -20.83
C GLU A 369 -7.95 -26.19 -21.62
N ALA A 370 -7.79 -25.01 -21.01
CA ALA A 370 -7.11 -23.87 -21.61
C ALA A 370 -5.64 -24.16 -21.91
N ALA A 371 -4.94 -24.87 -21.02
CA ALA A 371 -3.56 -25.30 -21.21
C ALA A 371 -3.40 -26.17 -22.46
N ARG A 372 -4.28 -27.16 -22.67
CA ARG A 372 -4.27 -28.00 -23.88
C ARG A 372 -4.54 -27.19 -25.16
N ARG A 373 -5.47 -26.23 -25.10
CA ARG A 373 -5.75 -25.33 -26.23
C ARG A 373 -4.55 -24.43 -26.54
N LEU A 374 -3.95 -23.84 -25.52
CA LEU A 374 -2.78 -22.98 -25.62
C LEU A 374 -1.58 -23.76 -26.16
N ASP A 375 -1.33 -24.97 -25.63
CA ASP A 375 -0.25 -25.84 -26.08
C ASP A 375 -0.34 -26.13 -27.58
N LYS A 376 -1.54 -26.43 -28.07
CA LYS A 376 -1.80 -26.65 -29.50
C LYS A 376 -1.63 -25.37 -30.32
N ALA A 377 -2.11 -24.23 -29.82
CA ALA A 377 -2.01 -22.95 -30.51
C ALA A 377 -0.55 -22.50 -30.66
N VAL A 378 0.24 -22.60 -29.59
CA VAL A 378 1.68 -22.27 -29.62
C VAL A 378 2.40 -23.23 -30.56
N ALA A 379 2.15 -24.54 -30.47
CA ALA A 379 2.79 -25.53 -31.35
C ALA A 379 2.57 -25.23 -32.85
N ALA A 380 1.39 -24.72 -33.24
CA ALA A 380 1.11 -24.33 -34.61
C ALA A 380 1.93 -23.11 -35.09
N GLU A 381 2.38 -22.26 -34.16
CA GLU A 381 3.21 -21.09 -34.47
C GLU A 381 4.72 -21.38 -34.44
N LEU A 382 5.17 -22.44 -33.75
CA LEU A 382 6.61 -22.75 -33.62
C LEU A 382 7.27 -23.13 -34.95
N ALA A 383 6.65 -24.02 -35.73
CA ALA A 383 7.23 -24.51 -36.98
C ALA A 383 7.50 -23.39 -38.02
N PRO A 384 6.53 -22.49 -38.32
CA PRO A 384 6.78 -21.33 -39.20
C PRO A 384 7.95 -20.42 -38.76
N LEU A 385 8.29 -20.41 -37.47
CA LEU A 385 9.36 -19.58 -36.90
C LEU A 385 10.71 -20.31 -36.79
N LYS A 386 10.85 -21.46 -37.48
CA LYS A 386 12.05 -22.32 -37.44
C LYS A 386 12.36 -22.82 -36.03
N LEU A 387 11.30 -23.16 -35.29
CA LEU A 387 11.36 -23.76 -33.96
C LEU A 387 10.69 -25.15 -33.99
N ASP A 388 10.80 -25.88 -35.10
CA ASP A 388 10.13 -27.17 -35.34
C ASP A 388 10.54 -28.27 -34.34
N ALA A 389 11.76 -28.16 -33.83
CA ALA A 389 12.30 -29.05 -32.81
C ALA A 389 11.79 -28.73 -31.40
N ALA A 390 11.25 -27.52 -31.20
CA ALA A 390 10.80 -27.07 -29.90
C ALA A 390 9.40 -27.58 -29.57
N LYS A 391 9.19 -27.91 -28.29
CA LYS A 391 7.88 -28.25 -27.75
C LYS A 391 7.55 -27.29 -26.62
N PHE A 392 6.30 -26.86 -26.59
CA PHE A 392 5.75 -26.04 -25.54
C PHE A 392 4.81 -26.87 -24.67
N HIS A 393 4.83 -26.63 -23.37
CA HIS A 393 3.92 -27.26 -22.42
C HIS A 393 3.53 -26.31 -21.30
N THR A 394 2.23 -26.18 -21.08
CA THR A 394 1.68 -25.47 -19.92
C THR A 394 1.54 -26.46 -18.75
N ALA A 395 2.47 -26.40 -17.81
CA ALA A 395 2.45 -27.22 -16.61
C ALA A 395 1.47 -26.63 -15.57
N ILE A 396 0.57 -27.46 -15.09
CA ILE A 396 -0.36 -27.14 -14.00
C ILE A 396 -0.06 -28.08 -12.85
N LEU A 397 0.38 -27.50 -11.73
CA LEU A 397 0.67 -28.24 -10.50
C LEU A 397 -0.34 -27.87 -9.43
N ARG A 398 -1.07 -28.87 -8.94
CA ARG A 398 -1.96 -28.68 -7.79
C ARG A 398 -1.14 -28.39 -6.54
N LEU A 399 -1.49 -27.31 -5.86
CA LEU A 399 -0.85 -26.87 -4.64
C LEU A 399 -1.42 -27.62 -3.42
N PRO A 400 -0.58 -27.89 -2.41
CA PRO A 400 -1.07 -28.33 -1.11
C PRO A 400 -1.91 -27.23 -0.46
N GLU A 401 -2.82 -27.61 0.44
CA GLU A 401 -3.86 -26.74 1.01
C GLU A 401 -3.30 -25.52 1.76
N ASP A 402 -2.16 -25.68 2.43
CA ASP A 402 -1.42 -24.61 3.10
C ASP A 402 -0.91 -23.51 2.15
N ARG A 403 -0.85 -23.80 0.84
CA ARG A 403 -0.45 -22.86 -0.22
C ARG A 403 -1.59 -22.42 -1.12
N TRP A 404 -2.83 -22.76 -0.79
CA TRP A 404 -4.00 -22.21 -1.47
C TRP A 404 -4.07 -20.69 -1.26
N GLY A 405 -4.67 -19.97 -2.21
CA GLY A 405 -4.72 -18.53 -2.12
C GLY A 405 -5.73 -17.88 -3.05
N ALA A 406 -5.67 -16.54 -3.11
CA ALA A 406 -6.59 -15.71 -3.90
C ALA A 406 -6.70 -16.05 -5.39
N GLY A 407 -5.75 -16.80 -5.96
CA GLY A 407 -5.85 -17.28 -7.34
C GLY A 407 -5.97 -18.79 -7.48
N GLY A 408 -6.50 -19.46 -6.46
CA GLY A 408 -6.93 -20.85 -6.51
C GLY A 408 -5.91 -21.84 -5.97
N ILE A 409 -6.04 -23.07 -6.46
CA ILE A 409 -5.36 -24.27 -5.95
C ILE A 409 -4.26 -24.77 -6.88
N ASP A 410 -3.92 -24.02 -7.94
CA ASP A 410 -2.91 -24.44 -8.93
C ASP A 410 -1.79 -23.40 -9.04
N ALA A 411 -0.58 -23.92 -9.21
CA ALA A 411 0.53 -23.19 -9.83
C ALA A 411 0.54 -23.49 -11.33
N VAL A 412 0.81 -22.45 -12.13
CA VAL A 412 0.88 -22.54 -13.58
C VAL A 412 2.26 -22.07 -14.01
N GLU A 413 2.93 -22.86 -14.85
CA GLU A 413 4.22 -22.51 -15.42
C GLU A 413 4.28 -22.92 -16.90
N PHE A 414 4.81 -22.03 -17.73
CA PHE A 414 5.07 -22.26 -19.14
C PHE A 414 6.47 -22.84 -19.31
N LEU A 415 6.53 -24.05 -19.87
CA LEU A 415 7.75 -24.81 -20.07
C LEU A 415 8.03 -25.02 -21.56
N ILE A 416 9.31 -25.13 -21.88
CA ILE A 416 9.80 -25.39 -23.23
C ILE A 416 10.85 -26.50 -23.23
N SER A 417 10.82 -27.33 -24.26
CA SER A 417 11.93 -28.21 -24.63
C SER A 417 12.41 -27.77 -26.00
N THR A 418 13.66 -27.31 -26.11
CA THR A 418 14.19 -26.72 -27.37
C THR A 418 14.81 -27.75 -28.31
N ASN A 419 15.15 -28.94 -27.80
CA ASN A 419 15.83 -29.99 -28.54
C ASN A 419 15.04 -31.30 -28.47
N PRO A 420 15.00 -32.12 -29.54
CA PRO A 420 14.33 -33.41 -29.50
C PRO A 420 14.94 -34.30 -28.42
N GLY A 421 14.10 -34.78 -27.49
CA GLY A 421 14.52 -35.65 -26.39
C GLY A 421 15.05 -34.93 -25.14
N ALA A 422 15.11 -33.60 -25.14
CA ALA A 422 15.40 -32.84 -23.93
C ALA A 422 14.16 -32.69 -23.02
N ASP A 423 14.39 -32.64 -21.71
CA ASP A 423 13.33 -32.38 -20.73
C ASP A 423 12.76 -30.95 -20.88
N PHE A 424 11.52 -30.78 -20.44
CA PHE A 424 10.89 -29.46 -20.36
C PHE A 424 11.56 -28.62 -19.26
N ALA A 425 11.87 -27.37 -19.59
CA ALA A 425 12.50 -26.41 -18.70
C ALA A 425 11.79 -25.05 -18.73
N PRO A 426 11.97 -24.20 -17.71
CA PRO A 426 11.44 -22.83 -17.72
C PRO A 426 11.96 -22.02 -18.92
N LEU A 427 11.16 -21.07 -19.42
CA LEU A 427 11.46 -20.27 -20.61
C LEU A 427 12.83 -19.55 -20.54
N GLY A 428 13.26 -19.15 -19.33
CA GLY A 428 14.56 -18.48 -19.12
C GLY A 428 15.79 -19.36 -19.39
N LYS A 429 15.61 -20.66 -19.67
CA LYS A 429 16.71 -21.59 -20.02
C LYS A 429 17.00 -21.65 -21.53
N ILE A 430 16.26 -20.92 -22.36
CA ILE A 430 16.55 -20.81 -23.80
C ILE A 430 17.91 -20.11 -23.99
N ALA A 431 18.84 -20.75 -24.70
CA ALA A 431 20.23 -20.32 -24.80
C ALA A 431 20.48 -19.15 -25.78
N SER A 432 19.57 -18.93 -26.74
CA SER A 432 19.70 -17.90 -27.80
C SER A 432 18.62 -16.83 -27.68
N GLY A 433 19.02 -15.55 -27.59
CA GLY A 433 18.07 -14.42 -27.48
C GLY A 433 17.13 -14.27 -28.68
N GLY A 434 17.59 -14.63 -29.89
CA GLY A 434 16.75 -14.63 -31.09
C GLY A 434 15.71 -15.76 -31.07
N GLU A 435 16.04 -16.93 -30.53
CA GLU A 435 15.08 -18.03 -30.37
C GLU A 435 14.04 -17.70 -29.31
N LEU A 436 14.46 -17.10 -28.19
CA LEU A 436 13.56 -16.63 -27.13
C LEU A 436 12.58 -15.58 -27.67
N SER A 437 13.06 -14.60 -28.43
CA SER A 437 12.21 -13.55 -29.01
C SER A 437 11.18 -14.11 -30.00
N ARG A 438 11.57 -15.07 -30.85
CA ARG A 438 10.64 -15.77 -31.75
C ARG A 438 9.63 -16.63 -30.98
N PHE A 439 10.06 -17.30 -29.93
CA PHE A 439 9.18 -18.08 -29.08
C PHE A 439 8.15 -17.18 -28.36
N ILE A 440 8.59 -16.05 -27.82
CA ILE A 440 7.70 -15.06 -27.20
C ILE A 440 6.69 -14.51 -28.22
N LEU A 441 7.12 -14.23 -29.45
CA LEU A 441 6.21 -13.85 -30.53
C LEU A 441 5.14 -14.93 -30.77
N ALA A 442 5.53 -16.20 -30.90
CA ALA A 442 4.57 -17.31 -31.04
C ALA A 442 3.59 -17.37 -29.87
N LEU A 443 4.07 -17.22 -28.64
CA LEU A 443 3.25 -17.26 -27.44
C LEU A 443 2.25 -16.09 -27.39
N LYS A 444 2.70 -14.85 -27.61
CA LYS A 444 1.82 -13.66 -27.62
C LYS A 444 0.75 -13.74 -28.70
N VAL A 445 1.13 -14.24 -29.86
CA VAL A 445 0.22 -14.44 -30.98
C VAL A 445 -0.79 -15.56 -30.69
N ALA A 446 -0.38 -16.65 -30.06
CA ALA A 446 -1.27 -17.74 -29.64
C ALA A 446 -2.22 -17.32 -28.51
N LEU A 447 -1.77 -16.45 -27.62
CA LEU A 447 -2.59 -15.81 -26.57
C LEU A 447 -3.56 -14.77 -27.14
N ALA A 448 -3.45 -14.43 -28.43
CA ALA A 448 -4.26 -13.42 -29.12
C ALA A 448 -4.34 -12.10 -28.33
N GLU A 449 -3.19 -11.63 -27.86
CA GLU A 449 -3.04 -10.78 -26.67
C GLU A 449 -4.10 -9.68 -26.48
N GLU A 450 -4.98 -9.87 -25.51
CA GLU A 450 -5.72 -8.81 -24.83
C GLU A 450 -5.01 -8.44 -23.51
N GLY A 451 -4.63 -7.17 -23.31
CA GLY A 451 -4.24 -6.57 -22.02
C GLY A 451 -2.79 -6.73 -21.52
N GLY A 452 -1.80 -6.66 -22.41
CA GLY A 452 -0.37 -6.50 -22.08
C GLY A 452 0.06 -5.04 -21.88
N ALA A 453 1.37 -4.79 -22.03
CA ALA A 453 1.90 -3.42 -22.03
C ALA A 453 1.33 -2.59 -23.19
N ALA A 454 1.29 -1.26 -23.01
CA ALA A 454 0.73 -0.36 -24.02
C ALA A 454 1.52 -0.33 -25.33
N THR A 455 2.79 -0.72 -25.31
CA THR A 455 3.71 -0.79 -26.45
C THR A 455 4.56 -2.04 -26.33
N ILE A 456 4.73 -2.80 -27.41
CA ILE A 456 5.60 -3.98 -27.44
C ILE A 456 6.76 -3.70 -28.40
N ILE A 457 7.98 -4.01 -27.98
CA ILE A 457 9.19 -3.81 -28.78
C ILE A 457 9.92 -5.14 -28.95
N PHE A 458 10.16 -5.55 -30.18
CA PHE A 458 10.99 -6.70 -30.52
C PHE A 458 12.31 -6.22 -31.11
N ASP A 459 13.42 -6.63 -30.49
CA ASP A 459 14.78 -6.39 -30.96
C ASP A 459 15.43 -7.70 -31.43
N GLU A 460 16.18 -7.62 -32.53
CA GLU A 460 16.92 -8.75 -33.13
C GLU A 460 16.11 -10.04 -33.36
N ILE A 461 14.78 -9.97 -33.51
CA ILE A 461 13.92 -11.16 -33.67
C ILE A 461 14.24 -11.98 -34.94
N ASP A 462 14.73 -11.31 -35.97
CA ASP A 462 15.14 -11.86 -37.26
C ASP A 462 16.62 -12.29 -37.30
N ARG A 463 17.33 -12.25 -36.17
CA ARG A 463 18.74 -12.66 -36.11
C ARG A 463 18.93 -14.13 -36.47
N GLY A 464 19.80 -14.38 -37.44
CA GLY A 464 20.17 -15.72 -37.87
C GLY A 464 19.09 -16.45 -38.69
N VAL A 465 18.09 -15.73 -39.18
CA VAL A 465 17.01 -16.26 -40.02
C VAL A 465 16.81 -15.40 -41.28
N GLY A 466 16.30 -16.00 -42.35
CA GLY A 466 16.10 -15.32 -43.63
C GLY A 466 15.07 -16.03 -44.51
N GLY A 467 14.71 -15.41 -45.63
CA GLY A 467 13.76 -15.97 -46.59
C GLY A 467 12.37 -16.19 -45.99
N ALA A 468 11.81 -17.39 -46.16
CA ALA A 468 10.45 -17.73 -45.73
C ALA A 468 10.23 -17.55 -44.22
N VAL A 469 11.24 -17.80 -43.39
CA VAL A 469 11.15 -17.64 -41.93
C VAL A 469 11.01 -16.17 -41.55
N ALA A 470 11.76 -15.28 -42.22
CA ALA A 470 11.65 -13.85 -41.98
C ALA A 470 10.30 -13.28 -42.45
N SER A 471 9.76 -13.79 -43.56
CA SER A 471 8.39 -13.48 -43.98
C SER A 471 7.37 -13.90 -42.93
N ALA A 472 7.48 -15.13 -42.41
CA ALA A 472 6.59 -15.62 -41.37
C ALA A 472 6.64 -14.74 -40.11
N ILE A 473 7.84 -14.33 -39.67
CA ILE A 473 8.01 -13.38 -38.56
C ILE A 473 7.27 -12.08 -38.83
N GLY A 474 7.46 -11.48 -40.02
CA GLY A 474 6.77 -10.25 -40.42
C GLY A 474 5.26 -10.37 -40.37
N ASP A 475 4.70 -11.47 -40.87
CA ASP A 475 3.26 -11.72 -40.85
C ASP A 475 2.72 -11.84 -39.41
N ARG A 476 3.47 -12.49 -38.50
CA ARG A 476 3.08 -12.62 -37.09
C ARG A 476 3.16 -11.30 -36.35
N LEU A 477 4.19 -10.50 -36.58
CA LEU A 477 4.34 -9.16 -36.02
C LEU A 477 3.19 -8.25 -36.46
N SER A 478 2.81 -8.29 -37.74
CA SER A 478 1.68 -7.53 -38.27
C SER A 478 0.35 -7.97 -37.64
N ARG A 479 0.13 -9.29 -37.50
CA ARG A 479 -1.05 -9.83 -36.81
C ARG A 479 -1.11 -9.38 -35.34
N LEU A 480 0.00 -9.43 -34.61
CA LEU A 480 0.07 -8.99 -33.22
C LEU A 480 -0.16 -7.48 -33.08
N ALA A 481 0.35 -6.68 -34.03
CA ALA A 481 0.22 -5.24 -34.02
C ALA A 481 -1.23 -4.74 -34.29
N SER A 482 -2.10 -5.59 -34.84
CA SER A 482 -3.48 -5.20 -35.21
C SER A 482 -4.34 -4.75 -34.01
N GLY A 483 -3.97 -5.16 -32.78
CA GLY A 483 -4.66 -4.80 -31.54
C GLY A 483 -3.94 -3.75 -30.67
N GLY A 484 -2.84 -3.16 -31.13
CA GLY A 484 -2.02 -2.27 -30.29
C GLY A 484 -0.90 -1.55 -31.03
N GLN A 485 0.20 -1.28 -30.32
CA GLN A 485 1.41 -0.69 -30.88
C GLN A 485 2.57 -1.67 -30.76
N LEU A 486 3.20 -1.99 -31.88
CA LEU A 486 4.38 -2.86 -31.93
C LEU A 486 5.52 -2.16 -32.68
N LEU A 487 6.72 -2.17 -32.11
CA LEU A 487 7.94 -1.72 -32.77
C LEU A 487 8.86 -2.92 -33.01
N ALA A 488 9.31 -3.12 -34.24
CA ALA A 488 10.25 -4.17 -34.61
C ALA A 488 11.56 -3.56 -35.12
N VAL A 489 12.65 -3.85 -34.43
CA VAL A 489 14.00 -3.50 -34.89
C VAL A 489 14.50 -4.65 -35.75
N THR A 490 14.70 -4.40 -37.05
CA THR A 490 14.92 -5.46 -38.04
C THR A 490 15.98 -5.09 -39.06
N HIS A 491 16.66 -6.11 -39.59
CA HIS A 491 17.56 -6.02 -40.73
C HIS A 491 17.02 -6.81 -41.94
N SER A 492 15.92 -7.54 -41.77
CA SER A 492 15.23 -8.28 -42.82
C SER A 492 14.33 -7.36 -43.65
N PRO A 493 14.51 -7.33 -44.99
CA PRO A 493 13.58 -6.63 -45.87
C PRO A 493 12.17 -7.22 -45.83
N GLN A 494 12.03 -8.54 -45.58
CA GLN A 494 10.72 -9.19 -45.46
C GLN A 494 9.93 -8.70 -44.26
N VAL A 495 10.59 -8.52 -43.11
CA VAL A 495 9.95 -7.97 -41.90
C VAL A 495 9.66 -6.48 -42.07
N ALA A 496 10.62 -5.70 -42.60
CA ALA A 496 10.45 -4.26 -42.83
C ALA A 496 9.28 -3.95 -43.79
N ALA A 497 9.09 -4.78 -44.82
CA ALA A 497 7.98 -4.63 -45.76
C ALA A 497 6.59 -4.83 -45.13
N ARG A 498 6.49 -5.53 -44.00
CA ARG A 498 5.22 -5.72 -43.28
C ARG A 498 4.83 -4.57 -42.36
N GLY A 499 5.74 -3.63 -42.09
CA GLY A 499 5.45 -2.46 -41.26
C GLY A 499 4.40 -1.52 -41.86
N ASP A 500 3.61 -0.91 -40.99
CA ASP A 500 2.72 0.21 -41.33
C ASP A 500 3.52 1.52 -41.42
N ARG A 501 4.56 1.65 -40.59
CA ARG A 501 5.48 2.80 -40.58
C ARG A 501 6.92 2.32 -40.61
N HIS A 502 7.76 2.99 -41.39
CA HIS A 502 9.15 2.61 -41.57
C HIS A 502 10.07 3.75 -41.14
N TYR A 503 10.82 3.52 -40.06
CA TYR A 503 11.83 4.46 -39.56
C TYR A 503 13.22 4.01 -40.01
N MET A 504 13.96 4.92 -40.62
CA MET A 504 15.33 4.69 -41.10
C MET A 504 16.33 5.38 -40.19
N ILE A 505 17.27 4.60 -39.67
CA ILE A 505 18.38 5.12 -38.86
C ILE A 505 19.60 5.28 -39.75
N ALA A 506 20.05 6.53 -39.90
CA ALA A 506 21.20 6.88 -40.71
C ALA A 506 22.29 7.52 -39.86
N LYS A 507 23.55 7.13 -40.13
CA LYS A 507 24.72 7.84 -39.60
C LYS A 507 25.25 8.78 -40.67
N SER A 508 25.52 10.02 -40.27
CA SER A 508 26.25 10.97 -41.09
C SER A 508 27.55 11.33 -40.37
N SER A 509 28.67 11.22 -41.07
CA SER A 509 29.98 11.70 -40.60
C SER A 509 30.32 12.99 -41.34
N GLU A 510 30.28 14.12 -40.65
CA GLU A 510 30.83 15.38 -41.15
C GLU A 510 32.16 15.66 -40.43
N GLY A 511 33.28 15.36 -41.11
CA GLY A 511 34.62 15.50 -40.52
C GLY A 511 34.90 14.45 -39.43
N THR A 512 35.24 14.89 -38.21
CA THR A 512 35.55 14.02 -37.06
C THR A 512 34.34 13.69 -36.17
N VAL A 513 33.16 14.23 -36.47
CA VAL A 513 31.95 14.06 -35.65
C VAL A 513 30.95 13.16 -36.37
N THR A 514 30.60 12.05 -35.74
CA THR A 514 29.53 11.16 -36.18
C THR A 514 28.21 11.55 -35.52
N ARG A 515 27.16 11.75 -36.32
CA ARG A 515 25.78 12.01 -35.87
C ARG A 515 24.88 10.86 -36.29
N THR A 516 23.95 10.48 -35.41
CA THR A 516 22.87 9.53 -35.72
C THR A 516 21.57 10.30 -35.90
N SER A 517 20.87 10.06 -37.00
CA SER A 517 19.55 10.62 -37.30
C SER A 517 18.55 9.49 -37.53
N VAL A 518 17.28 9.75 -37.23
CA VAL A 518 16.19 8.80 -37.47
C VAL A 518 15.08 9.54 -38.18
N SER A 519 14.62 9.01 -39.31
CA SER A 519 13.59 9.64 -40.15
C SER A 519 12.47 8.65 -40.47
N LEU A 520 11.24 9.13 -40.49
CA LEU A 520 10.11 8.38 -41.02
C LEU A 520 10.18 8.43 -42.56
N LEU A 521 10.17 7.26 -43.20
CA LEU A 521 10.21 7.16 -44.65
C LEU A 521 8.81 7.34 -45.24
N ASP A 522 8.73 8.09 -46.35
CA ASP A 522 7.56 8.06 -47.24
C ASP A 522 7.57 6.79 -48.11
N ASP A 523 6.52 6.57 -48.90
CA ASP A 523 6.37 5.36 -49.71
C ASP A 523 7.52 5.15 -50.71
N ALA A 524 8.05 6.23 -51.29
CA ALA A 524 9.13 6.17 -52.27
C ALA A 524 10.47 5.83 -51.60
N ALA A 525 10.80 6.53 -50.51
CA ALA A 525 12.01 6.28 -49.74
C ALA A 525 11.97 4.90 -49.06
N ARG A 526 10.79 4.45 -48.63
CA ARG A 526 10.57 3.11 -48.10
C ARG A 526 10.88 2.02 -49.11
N LYS A 527 10.38 2.16 -50.35
CA LYS A 527 10.71 1.23 -51.44
C LYS A 527 12.21 1.19 -51.70
N GLU A 528 12.87 2.35 -51.73
CA GLU A 528 14.30 2.43 -51.97
C GLU A 528 15.11 1.78 -50.84
N GLU A 529 14.69 1.98 -49.58
CA GLU A 529 15.33 1.34 -48.43
C GLU A 529 15.15 -0.19 -48.46
N ILE A 530 13.97 -0.70 -48.77
CA ILE A 530 13.75 -2.15 -48.89
C ILE A 530 14.58 -2.72 -50.04
N ALA A 531 14.68 -2.01 -51.17
CA ALA A 531 15.52 -2.40 -52.29
C ALA A 531 17.00 -2.43 -51.90
N ARG A 532 17.48 -1.42 -51.15
CA ARG A 532 18.84 -1.37 -50.58
C ARG A 532 19.10 -2.52 -49.61
N MET A 533 18.12 -2.88 -48.77
CA MET A 533 18.22 -4.03 -47.87
C MET A 533 18.30 -5.37 -48.64
N LEU A 534 17.75 -5.45 -49.85
CA LEU A 534 17.81 -6.63 -50.71
C LEU A 534 19.11 -6.73 -51.51
N SER A 535 19.60 -5.64 -52.10
CA SER A 535 20.76 -5.65 -53.02
C SER A 535 22.07 -5.14 -52.41
N GLY A 536 22.04 -4.56 -51.21
CA GLY A 536 23.21 -4.03 -50.53
C GLY A 536 23.54 -2.59 -50.95
N ALA A 537 24.80 -2.33 -51.31
CA ALA A 537 25.30 -0.97 -51.52
C ALA A 537 24.75 -0.29 -52.79
N GLU A 538 24.49 -1.06 -53.86
CA GLU A 538 23.92 -0.54 -55.11
C GLU A 538 22.48 -1.01 -55.29
N VAL A 539 21.56 -0.06 -55.48
CA VAL A 539 20.13 -0.35 -55.68
C VAL A 539 19.84 -0.58 -57.16
N THR A 540 19.58 -1.83 -57.54
CA THR A 540 19.30 -2.22 -58.94
C THR A 540 17.81 -2.13 -59.27
N ALA A 541 17.46 -2.21 -60.56
CA ALA A 541 16.06 -2.23 -61.00
C ALA A 541 15.33 -3.49 -60.53
N GLU A 542 16.02 -4.63 -60.50
CA GLU A 542 15.49 -5.91 -60.02
C GLU A 542 15.21 -5.86 -58.51
N ALA A 543 16.09 -5.21 -57.74
CA ALA A 543 15.89 -5.01 -56.31
C ALA A 543 14.64 -4.16 -56.02
N ARG A 544 14.42 -3.10 -56.80
CA ARG A 544 13.20 -2.28 -56.72
C ARG A 544 11.95 -3.06 -57.07
N ALA A 545 12.00 -3.88 -58.12
CA ALA A 545 10.88 -4.73 -58.52
C ALA A 545 10.54 -5.79 -57.45
N GLN A 546 11.56 -6.34 -56.77
CA GLN A 546 11.34 -7.27 -55.67
C GLN A 546 10.84 -6.56 -54.40
N ALA A 547 11.29 -5.33 -54.14
CA ALA A 547 10.76 -4.50 -53.06
C ALA A 547 9.27 -4.20 -53.26
N ASP A 548 8.84 -3.90 -54.49
CA ASP A 548 7.41 -3.74 -54.83
C ASP A 548 6.61 -5.00 -54.45
N ARG A 549 7.08 -6.18 -54.83
CA ARG A 549 6.40 -7.45 -54.49
C ARG A 549 6.31 -7.72 -52.99
N LEU A 550 7.29 -7.26 -52.20
CA LEU A 550 7.25 -7.40 -50.74
C LEU A 550 6.29 -6.40 -50.09
N LEU A 551 6.20 -5.20 -50.67
CA LEU A 551 5.31 -4.12 -50.23
C LEU A 551 3.86 -4.33 -50.66
N GLU A 552 3.63 -5.09 -51.73
CA GLU A 552 2.30 -5.58 -52.11
C GLU A 552 1.72 -6.37 -50.93
N ARG A 553 0.63 -5.82 -50.36
CA ARG A 553 -0.12 -6.48 -49.28
C ARG A 553 -0.70 -7.79 -49.82
N ALA A 554 -0.44 -8.88 -49.10
CA ALA A 554 -1.04 -10.19 -49.36
C ALA A 554 -2.54 -10.20 -49.07
#